data_AF-A0A7J2HYJ9-F1
#
_entry.id   AF-A0A7J2HYJ9-F1
#
_cell.length_a   1.000
_cell.length_b   1.000
_cell.length_c   1.000
_cell.angle_alpha   90.00
_cell.angle_beta   90.00
_cell.angle_gamma   90.00
#
_symmetry.space_group_name_H-M   'P 1'
#
loop_
_entity.id
_entity.type
_entity.pdbx_description
1 polymer ?
#
loop_
_entity_poly.entity_id
_entity_poly.type
_entity_poly.pdbx_seq_one_letter_code
_entity_poly.pdbx_strand_id
1 'polypeptide(L)'
;MESMGMKLSWISLGLTLMFLGFILIMAGMFCIFYHAWKHATTGIEGEEGKTEVKGGGIIMIGPIPIIFGTDMGSLKVLAIIAIFLVVLIVLLILLPNLWRLAL
;
A
#
# COMPACT_ATOMS: atom_id res chain seq x y z
N MET A 1 -14.61 -33.99 -33.59
CA MET A 1 -13.72 -32.93 -33.07
C MET A 1 -14.48 -31.77 -32.40
N GLU A 2 -15.79 -31.60 -32.63
CA GLU A 2 -16.60 -30.54 -31.98
C GLU A 2 -16.84 -30.73 -30.46
N SER A 3 -16.92 -31.98 -29.99
CA SER A 3 -17.15 -32.29 -28.56
C SER A 3 -16.05 -31.76 -27.62
N MET A 4 -14.80 -31.67 -28.09
CA MET A 4 -13.67 -31.18 -27.30
C MET A 4 -13.65 -29.64 -27.21
N GLY A 5 -14.14 -28.94 -28.24
CA GLY A 5 -14.22 -27.48 -28.28
C GLY A 5 -15.23 -26.90 -27.28
N MET A 6 -16.37 -27.58 -27.07
CA MET A 6 -17.35 -27.13 -26.08
C MET A 6 -16.82 -27.17 -24.65
N LYS A 7 -16.03 -28.20 -24.28
CA LYS A 7 -15.44 -28.31 -22.94
C LYS A 7 -14.41 -27.21 -22.65
N LEU A 8 -13.61 -26.85 -23.66
CA LEU A 8 -12.65 -25.74 -23.56
C LEU A 8 -13.34 -24.37 -23.39
N SER A 9 -14.54 -24.19 -23.96
CA SER A 9 -15.33 -22.97 -23.81
C SER A 9 -15.77 -22.73 -22.36
N TRP A 10 -16.29 -23.77 -21.68
CA TRP A 10 -16.70 -23.67 -20.27
C TRP A 10 -15.54 -23.35 -19.33
N ILE A 11 -14.36 -23.91 -19.62
CA ILE A 11 -13.13 -23.65 -18.87
C ILE A 11 -12.65 -22.21 -19.08
N SER A 12 -12.63 -21.74 -20.33
CA SER A 12 -12.24 -20.36 -20.66
C SER A 12 -13.18 -19.32 -20.02
N LEU A 13 -14.49 -19.64 -19.99
CA LEU A 13 -15.52 -18.78 -19.41
C LEU A 13 -15.37 -18.69 -17.88
N GLY A 14 -15.10 -19.81 -17.22
CA GLY A 14 -14.79 -19.85 -15.78
C GLY A 14 -13.49 -19.09 -15.44
N LEU A 15 -12.45 -19.26 -16.25
CA LEU A 15 -11.17 -18.56 -16.06
C LEU A 15 -11.33 -17.03 -16.21
N THR A 16 -12.07 -16.59 -17.23
CA THR A 16 -12.36 -15.16 -17.45
C THR A 16 -13.12 -14.57 -16.26
N LEU A 17 -14.08 -15.33 -15.69
CA LEU A 17 -14.85 -14.90 -14.53
C LEU A 17 -13.98 -14.76 -13.27
N MET A 18 -13.01 -15.66 -13.07
CA MET A 18 -12.04 -15.54 -11.97
C MET A 18 -11.19 -14.27 -12.09
N PHE A 19 -10.65 -13.98 -13.28
CA PHE A 19 -9.88 -12.76 -13.51
C PHE A 19 -10.72 -11.50 -13.32
N LEU A 20 -11.97 -11.52 -13.79
CA LEU A 20 -12.89 -10.40 -13.61
C LEU A 20 -13.20 -10.15 -12.12
N GLY A 21 -13.44 -11.21 -11.35
CA GLY A 21 -13.65 -11.13 -9.91
C GLY A 21 -12.42 -10.59 -9.17
N PHE A 22 -11.23 -11.04 -9.55
CA PHE A 22 -9.98 -10.55 -8.99
C PHE A 22 -9.79 -9.04 -9.24
N ILE A 23 -10.03 -8.57 -10.47
CA ILE A 23 -9.97 -7.14 -10.82
C ILE A 23 -11.00 -6.34 -10.00
N LEU A 24 -12.21 -6.87 -9.82
CA LEU A 24 -13.25 -6.20 -9.02
C LEU A 24 -12.84 -6.05 -7.55
N ILE A 25 -12.30 -7.11 -6.96
CA ILE A 25 -11.82 -7.08 -5.57
C ILE A 25 -10.66 -6.10 -5.41
N MET A 26 -9.70 -6.11 -6.34
CA MET A 26 -8.60 -5.15 -6.34
C MET A 26 -9.09 -3.71 -6.48
N ALA A 27 -10.02 -3.44 -7.39
CA ALA A 27 -10.61 -2.12 -7.57
C ALA A 27 -11.38 -1.66 -6.31
N GLY A 28 -12.13 -2.56 -5.68
CA GLY A 28 -12.85 -2.29 -4.43
C GLY A 28 -11.90 -1.97 -3.27
N MET A 29 -10.83 -2.75 -3.13
CA MET A 29 -9.79 -2.52 -2.13
C MET A 29 -9.11 -1.16 -2.36
N PHE A 30 -8.79 -0.83 -3.61
CA PHE A 30 -8.22 0.47 -3.98
C PHE A 30 -9.17 1.63 -3.69
N CYS A 31 -10.47 1.47 -3.94
CA CYS A 31 -11.48 2.50 -3.66
C CYS A 31 -11.61 2.79 -2.17
N ILE A 32 -11.67 1.74 -1.33
CA ILE A 32 -11.71 1.88 0.13
C ILE A 32 -10.41 2.48 0.64
N PHE A 33 -9.26 2.07 0.10
CA PHE A 33 -7.96 2.63 0.45
C PHE A 33 -7.87 4.12 0.09
N TYR A 34 -8.33 4.52 -1.10
CA TYR A 34 -8.38 5.93 -1.49
C TYR A 34 -9.33 6.75 -0.62
N HIS A 35 -10.49 6.19 -0.26
CA HIS A 35 -11.43 6.87 0.62
C HIS A 35 -10.83 7.03 2.02
N ALA A 36 -10.25 5.97 2.58
CA ALA A 36 -9.59 5.98 3.88
C ALA A 36 -8.38 6.93 3.89
N TRP A 37 -7.60 6.99 2.81
CA TRP A 37 -6.49 7.94 2.66
C TRP A 37 -7.00 9.38 2.62
N LYS A 38 -8.06 9.65 1.84
CA LYS A 38 -8.67 10.98 1.77
C LYS A 38 -9.20 11.40 3.14
N HIS A 39 -9.89 10.50 3.84
CA HIS A 39 -10.50 10.77 5.15
C HIS A 39 -9.49 10.83 6.31
N ALA A 40 -8.35 10.16 6.18
CA ALA A 40 -7.22 10.30 7.10
C ALA A 40 -6.50 11.65 6.94
N THR A 41 -6.67 12.32 5.79
CA THR A 41 -6.09 13.63 5.50
C THR A 41 -7.07 14.78 5.76
N THR A 42 -8.38 14.57 5.54
CA THR A 42 -9.43 15.49 6.02
C THR A 42 -9.80 15.14 7.45
N GLY A 43 -9.03 15.71 8.39
CA GLY A 43 -9.44 15.81 9.78
C GLY A 43 -10.87 16.36 9.85
N ILE A 44 -11.71 15.65 10.58
CA ILE A 44 -12.98 16.20 11.04
C ILE A 44 -12.61 17.28 12.06
N GLU A 45 -12.45 18.52 11.58
CA GLU A 45 -12.72 19.73 12.38
C GLU A 45 -14.23 19.80 12.55
N GLY A 46 -14.74 19.08 13.54
CA GLY A 46 -15.71 19.70 14.41
C GLY A 46 -14.93 20.63 15.34
N GLU A 47 -15.49 21.82 15.56
CA GLU A 47 -14.99 22.89 16.45
C GLU A 47 -14.10 23.95 15.78
N GLU A 48 -14.80 24.94 15.24
CA GLU A 48 -14.51 26.37 15.32
C GLU A 48 -13.11 26.77 15.81
N GLY A 49 -12.28 27.23 14.87
CA GLY A 49 -11.34 28.32 15.13
C GLY A 49 -9.90 27.95 15.44
N LYS A 50 -9.20 27.36 14.48
CA LYS A 50 -7.81 27.65 14.06
C LYS A 50 -7.34 26.50 13.19
N THR A 51 -7.23 26.72 11.90
CA THR A 51 -6.59 25.80 10.96
C THR A 51 -5.09 25.71 11.32
N GLU A 52 -4.76 24.92 12.33
CA GLU A 52 -3.38 24.50 12.58
C GLU A 52 -2.93 23.70 11.37
N VAL A 53 -1.84 24.14 10.75
CA VAL A 53 -1.26 23.45 9.59
C VAL A 53 -0.76 22.09 10.05
N LYS A 54 -1.56 21.06 9.81
CA LYS A 54 -1.25 19.65 10.07
C LYS A 54 -0.41 19.10 8.92
N GLY A 55 0.82 18.72 9.21
CA GLY A 55 1.77 18.23 8.23
C GLY A 55 3.01 17.63 8.88
N GLY A 56 3.83 16.96 8.08
CA GLY A 56 5.07 16.38 8.55
C GLY A 56 5.99 15.98 7.40
N GLY A 57 7.24 15.69 7.74
CA GLY A 57 8.26 15.22 6.81
C GLY A 57 9.09 14.09 7.41
N ILE A 58 9.63 13.23 6.55
CA ILE A 58 10.61 12.21 6.93
C ILE A 58 11.91 12.54 6.23
N ILE A 59 13.01 12.63 6.99
CA ILE A 59 14.36 12.73 6.45
C ILE A 59 15.05 11.40 6.70
N MET A 60 15.47 10.71 5.63
CA MET A 60 16.25 9.49 5.74
C MET A 60 17.74 9.82 5.75
N ILE A 61 18.43 9.60 6.87
CA ILE A 61 19.90 9.65 6.94
C ILE A 61 20.40 8.20 6.96
N GLY A 62 20.68 7.67 5.77
CA GLY A 62 20.87 6.23 5.61
C GLY A 62 19.58 5.47 5.94
N PRO A 63 19.64 4.24 6.49
CA PRO A 63 18.44 3.48 6.88
C PRO A 63 17.78 4.01 8.18
N ILE A 64 18.20 5.18 8.68
CA ILE A 64 17.65 5.79 9.90
C ILE A 64 16.68 6.91 9.50
N PRO A 65 15.36 6.69 9.61
CA PRO A 65 14.36 7.72 9.38
C PRO A 65 14.30 8.71 10.56
N ILE A 66 14.26 9.99 10.23
CA ILE A 66 13.97 11.08 11.17
C ILE A 66 12.60 11.65 10.79
N ILE A 67 11.61 11.45 11.65
CA ILE A 67 10.22 11.84 11.42
C ILE A 67 9.95 13.16 12.14
N PHE A 68 9.42 14.13 11.42
CA PHE A 68 8.97 15.41 11.94
C PHE A 68 7.51 15.62 11.58
N GLY A 69 6.75 16.27 12.45
CA GLY A 69 5.42 16.73 12.10
C GLY A 69 4.85 17.68 13.14
N THR A 70 3.85 18.42 12.71
CA THR A 70 3.12 19.40 13.52
C THR A 70 1.91 18.79 14.21
N ASP A 71 1.48 17.60 13.79
CA ASP A 71 0.37 16.89 14.40
C ASP A 71 0.63 15.38 14.55
N MET A 72 0.06 14.82 15.62
CA MET A 72 0.22 13.40 15.95
C MET A 72 -0.35 12.46 14.89
N GLY A 73 -1.32 12.91 14.09
CA GLY A 73 -1.89 12.16 12.98
C GLY A 73 -0.87 11.98 11.85
N SER A 74 -0.28 13.08 11.38
CA SER A 74 0.80 13.07 10.39
C SER A 74 2.02 12.31 10.88
N LEU A 75 2.42 12.48 12.14
CA LEU A 75 3.53 11.69 12.71
C LEU A 75 3.25 10.18 12.65
N LYS A 76 2.03 9.76 12.98
CA LYS A 76 1.67 8.33 12.97
C LYS A 76 1.69 7.74 11.56
N VAL A 77 1.16 8.47 10.58
CA VAL A 77 1.19 8.04 9.17
C VAL A 77 2.63 7.98 8.65
N LEU A 78 3.43 9.02 8.92
CA LEU A 78 4.83 9.06 8.52
C LEU A 78 5.66 7.98 9.22
N ALA A 79 5.39 7.67 10.48
CA ALA A 79 6.07 6.59 11.19
C ALA A 79 5.81 5.23 10.54
N ILE A 80 4.56 4.95 10.15
CA ILE A 80 4.21 3.70 9.45
C ILE A 80 4.95 3.61 8.12
N ILE A 81 4.96 4.70 7.34
CA ILE A 81 5.67 4.76 6.05
C ILE A 81 7.17 4.59 6.23
N ALA A 82 7.75 5.26 7.24
CA ALA A 82 9.17 5.18 7.56
C ALA A 82 9.59 3.75 7.90
N ILE A 83 8.85 3.06 8.78
CA ILE A 83 9.12 1.67 9.17
C ILE A 83 9.02 0.75 7.95
N PHE A 84 7.96 0.91 7.15
CA PHE A 84 7.79 0.12 5.92
C PHE A 84 8.99 0.30 4.98
N LEU A 85 9.47 1.53 4.81
CA LEU A 85 10.61 1.85 3.95
C LEU A 85 11.93 1.27 4.49
N VAL A 86 12.16 1.34 5.80
CA VAL A 86 13.33 0.70 6.43
C VAL A 86 13.32 -0.81 6.23
N VAL A 87 12.18 -1.46 6.47
CA VAL A 87 12.04 -2.91 6.27
C VAL A 87 12.32 -3.29 4.81
N LEU A 88 11.81 -2.50 3.86
CA LEU A 88 12.07 -2.71 2.43
C LEU A 88 13.55 -2.57 2.09
N ILE A 89 14.23 -1.53 2.60
CA ILE A 89 15.67 -1.32 2.39
C ILE A 89 16.47 -2.48 2.98
N VAL A 90 16.13 -2.91 4.19
CA VAL A 90 16.80 -4.05 4.86
C VAL A 90 16.64 -5.31 4.03
N LEU A 91 15.42 -5.63 3.57
CA LEU A 91 15.17 -6.80 2.71
C LEU A 91 16.00 -6.74 1.42
N LEU A 92 16.04 -5.58 0.76
CA LEU A 92 16.79 -5.40 -0.49
C LEU A 92 18.31 -5.55 -0.31
N ILE A 93 18.84 -5.18 0.86
CA ILE A 93 20.28 -5.32 1.15
C ILE A 93 20.60 -6.74 1.65
N LEU A 94 19.77 -7.32 2.52
CA LEU A 94 20.05 -8.61 3.14
C LEU A 94 19.83 -9.79 2.19
N LEU A 95 18.77 -9.79 1.39
CA LEU A 95 18.42 -10.94 0.53
C LEU A 95 19.53 -11.29 -0.47
N PRO A 96 20.09 -10.33 -1.25
CA PRO A 96 21.15 -10.64 -2.20
C PRO A 96 22.47 -10.98 -1.51
N ASN A 97 22.77 -10.32 -0.39
CA ASN A 97 24.01 -10.55 0.34
C ASN A 97 24.05 -11.92 1.00
N LEU A 98 22.91 -12.42 1.51
CA LEU A 98 22.82 -13.75 2.09
C LEU A 98 22.99 -14.84 1.02
N TRP A 99 22.39 -14.64 -0.16
CA TRP A 99 22.55 -15.54 -1.29
C TRP A 99 24.00 -15.61 -1.79
N ARG A 100 24.70 -14.47 -1.80
CA ARG A 100 26.09 -14.37 -2.24
C ARG A 100 27.11 -15.02 -1.28
N LEU A 101 26.76 -15.21 -0.01
CA LEU A 101 27.63 -15.86 0.99
C LEU A 101 27.44 -17.38 1.06
N ALA A 102 26.34 -17.90 0.49
CA ALA A 102 26.02 -19.32 0.44
C ALA A 102 26.55 -20.05 -0.82
N LEU A 103 27.23 -19.32 -1.71
CA LEU A 103 27.89 -19.78 -2.95
C LEU A 103 29.39 -19.56 -2.84
#